data_AF-C4MKG6-F1
#
_entry.id   AF-C4MKG6-F1
#
_cell.length_a   1.000
_cell.length_b   1.000
_cell.length_c   1.000
_cell.angle_alpha   90.00
_cell.angle_beta   90.00
_cell.angle_gamma   90.00
#
_symmetry.space_group_name_H-M   'P 1'
#
loop_
_entity.id
_entity.type
_entity.pdbx_description
1 polymer ?
#
loop_
_entity_poly.entity_id
_entity_poly.type
_entity_poly.pdbx_seq_one_letter_code
_entity_poly.pdbx_strand_id
1 'polypeptide(L)'
;GGNLFRGAGLAEAGMNRVVGDHLGMLSDVMNGLAMRDALPRAYVNARVMSAIPLKGVCDDFNWADTIREHSEGRVVIFSAGTGNPFFTTTSAASFRGIEIKALEVLKA
;
A
#
# COMPACT_ATOMS: atom_id res chain seq x y z
N GLY A 1 7.73 -1.67 -1.24
CA GLY A 1 8.38 -1.06 -0.07
C GLY A 1 9.79 -1.52 0.13
N GLY A 2 9.99 -2.85 0.23
CA GLY A 2 11.30 -3.42 0.55
C GLY A 2 12.42 -3.21 -0.48
N ASN A 3 12.15 -2.53 -1.60
CA ASN A 3 13.13 -2.04 -2.56
C ASN A 3 13.80 -0.73 -2.13
N LEU A 4 13.21 0.03 -1.21
CA LEU A 4 13.80 1.25 -0.63
C LEU A 4 14.21 1.01 0.81
N PHE A 5 13.25 0.66 1.68
CA PHE A 5 13.50 0.44 3.10
C PHE A 5 12.80 -0.82 3.61
N ARG A 6 13.49 -1.57 4.48
CA ARG A 6 12.93 -2.70 5.24
C ARG A 6 13.15 -2.48 6.73
N GLY A 7 12.07 -2.39 7.50
CA GLY A 7 12.15 -2.04 8.92
C GLY A 7 12.96 -3.00 9.77
N ALA A 8 12.93 -4.32 9.48
CA ALA A 8 13.78 -5.31 10.15
C ALA A 8 15.28 -5.04 9.94
N GLY A 9 15.71 -4.80 8.70
CA GLY A 9 17.12 -4.52 8.40
C GLY A 9 17.59 -3.16 8.95
N LEU A 10 16.71 -2.15 8.98
CA LEU A 10 17.01 -0.88 9.64
C LEU A 10 17.16 -1.06 11.16
N ALA A 11 16.38 -1.93 11.77
CA ALA A 11 16.50 -2.23 13.20
C ALA A 11 17.81 -2.93 13.54
N GLU A 12 18.26 -3.86 12.68
CA GLU A 12 19.58 -4.49 12.81
C GLU A 12 20.72 -3.47 12.71
N ALA A 13 20.54 -2.40 11.94
CA ALA A 13 21.47 -1.28 11.84
C ALA A 13 21.38 -0.29 13.03
N GLY A 14 20.60 -0.59 14.07
CA GLY A 14 20.46 0.21 15.29
C GLY A 14 19.29 1.19 15.32
N MET A 15 18.42 1.19 14.29
CA MET A 15 17.22 2.02 14.30
C MET A 15 16.12 1.43 15.20
N ASN A 16 15.26 2.26 15.77
CA ASN A 16 14.05 1.76 16.42
C ASN A 16 13.17 1.04 15.38
N ARG A 17 12.77 -0.21 15.67
CA ARG A 17 11.97 -1.05 14.78
C ARG A 17 10.67 -0.37 14.31
N VAL A 18 9.98 0.36 15.19
CA VAL A 18 8.76 1.09 14.85
C VAL A 18 9.05 2.15 13.79
N VAL A 19 10.13 2.91 13.94
CA VAL A 19 10.53 3.94 12.96
C VAL A 19 10.91 3.28 11.63
N GLY A 20 11.67 2.18 11.67
CA GLY A 20 12.03 1.42 10.48
C GLY A 20 10.81 0.91 9.70
N ASP A 21 9.78 0.42 10.40
CA ASP A 21 8.54 -0.03 9.76
C ASP A 21 7.75 1.14 9.14
N HIS A 22 7.73 2.32 9.78
CA HIS A 22 7.13 3.53 9.18
C HIS A 22 7.85 3.95 7.89
N LEU A 23 9.19 3.89 7.86
CA LEU A 23 9.97 4.14 6.63
C LEU A 23 9.64 3.11 5.55
N GLY A 24 9.45 1.84 5.92
CA GLY A 24 8.96 0.80 5.02
C GLY A 24 7.57 1.11 4.45
N MET A 25 6.64 1.58 5.30
CA MET A 25 5.29 1.98 4.87
C MET A 25 5.30 3.20 3.94
N LEU A 26 6.13 4.21 4.22
CA LEU A 26 6.32 5.35 3.31
C LEU A 26 6.94 4.92 1.99
N SER A 27 7.85 3.94 2.00
CA SER A 27 8.37 3.33 0.77
C SER A 27 7.28 2.68 -0.06
N ASP A 28 6.29 2.03 0.57
CA ASP A 28 5.13 1.49 -0.14
C ASP A 28 4.32 2.60 -0.81
N VAL A 29 4.08 3.73 -0.11
CA VAL A 29 3.38 4.90 -0.68
C VAL A 29 4.13 5.45 -1.89
N MET A 30 5.45 5.61 -1.80
CA MET A 30 6.28 6.07 -2.92
C MET A 30 6.15 5.17 -4.15
N ASN A 31 6.20 3.85 -3.94
CA ASN A 31 6.01 2.88 -5.02
C ASN A 31 4.59 2.95 -5.61
N GLY A 32 3.58 3.11 -4.76
CA GLY A 32 2.19 3.26 -5.19
C GLY A 32 1.97 4.49 -6.06
N LEU A 33 2.56 5.64 -5.69
CA LEU A 33 2.52 6.86 -6.48
C LEU A 33 3.21 6.69 -7.84
N ALA A 34 4.40 6.07 -7.85
CA ALA A 34 5.11 5.77 -9.09
C ALA A 34 4.32 4.82 -10.01
N MET A 35 3.68 3.80 -9.45
CA MET A 35 2.83 2.88 -10.20
C MET A 35 1.57 3.58 -10.74
N ARG A 36 0.91 4.41 -9.94
CA ARG A 36 -0.24 5.22 -10.38
C ARG A 36 0.13 6.14 -11.55
N ASP A 37 1.29 6.78 -11.49
CA ASP A 37 1.78 7.64 -12.58
C ASP A 37 2.15 6.85 -13.84
N ALA A 38 2.61 5.62 -13.67
CA ALA A 38 2.98 4.76 -14.78
C ALA A 38 1.77 4.21 -15.57
N LEU A 39 0.66 3.92 -14.90
CA LEU A 39 -0.52 3.24 -15.46
C LEU A 39 -1.30 4.03 -16.54
N PRO A 40 -1.41 5.37 -16.47
CA PRO A 40 -2.00 6.17 -17.55
C PRO A 40 -1.33 5.97 -18.92
N ARG A 41 -0.04 5.65 -18.95
CA ARG A 41 0.68 5.33 -20.20
C ARG A 41 0.16 4.05 -20.88
N ALA A 42 -0.53 3.20 -20.12
CA ALA A 42 -1.22 2.00 -20.59
C ALA A 42 -2.75 2.17 -20.62
N TYR A 43 -3.26 3.41 -20.57
CA TYR A 43 -4.69 3.73 -20.52
C TYR A 43 -5.44 3.13 -19.32
N VAL A 44 -4.72 2.88 -18.22
CA VAL A 44 -5.30 2.34 -16.98
C VAL A 44 -5.48 3.47 -15.97
N ASN A 45 -6.73 3.69 -15.56
CA ASN A 45 -7.05 4.59 -14.47
C ASN A 45 -6.76 3.91 -13.13
N ALA A 46 -5.99 4.60 -12.27
CA ALA A 46 -5.59 4.05 -10.98
C ALA A 46 -5.70 5.08 -9.86
N ARG A 47 -6.01 4.60 -8.65
CA ARG A 47 -6.11 5.40 -7.43
C ARG A 47 -5.23 4.79 -6.35
N VAL A 48 -4.51 5.63 -5.61
CA VAL A 48 -3.66 5.18 -4.48
C VAL A 48 -4.39 5.48 -3.19
N MET A 49 -4.57 4.45 -2.37
CA MET A 49 -5.20 4.53 -1.06
C MET A 49 -4.22 4.07 0.02
N SER A 50 -3.91 4.95 0.96
CA SER A 50 -2.93 4.68 2.02
C SER A 50 -3.62 4.29 3.33
N ALA A 51 -3.08 3.28 4.02
CA ALA A 51 -3.51 2.94 5.38
C ALA A 51 -3.17 4.03 6.41
N ILE A 52 -2.16 4.85 6.14
CA ILE A 52 -1.80 6.02 6.95
C ILE A 52 -2.28 7.28 6.22
N PRO A 53 -3.08 8.15 6.87
CA PRO A 53 -3.56 9.36 6.22
C PRO A 53 -2.44 10.30 5.78
N LEU A 54 -2.42 10.65 4.48
CA LEU A 54 -1.40 11.49 3.85
C LEU A 54 -2.08 12.56 2.98
N LYS A 55 -2.76 13.49 3.65
CA LYS A 55 -3.54 14.57 3.01
C LYS A 55 -2.70 15.34 1.99
N GLY A 56 -3.25 15.49 0.78
CA GLY A 56 -2.61 16.18 -0.33
C GLY A 56 -1.69 15.32 -1.18
N VAL A 57 -1.39 14.07 -0.76
CA VAL A 57 -0.50 13.16 -1.50
C VAL A 57 -1.30 12.03 -2.16
N CYS A 58 -2.13 11.34 -1.38
CA CYS A 58 -3.00 10.27 -1.85
C CYS A 58 -4.26 10.20 -0.97
N ASP A 59 -5.22 9.37 -1.39
CA ASP A 59 -6.44 9.17 -0.62
C ASP A 59 -6.17 8.29 0.60
N ASP A 60 -6.97 8.51 1.64
CA ASP A 60 -7.00 7.62 2.80
C ASP A 60 -7.72 6.33 2.40
N PHE A 61 -7.28 5.20 2.94
CA PHE A 61 -8.00 3.95 2.74
C PHE A 61 -9.42 4.07 3.29
N ASN A 62 -10.39 3.89 2.39
CA ASN A 62 -11.80 3.76 2.71
C ASN A 62 -12.38 2.58 1.94
N TRP A 63 -12.99 1.65 2.66
CA TRP A 63 -13.55 0.44 2.07
C TRP A 63 -14.66 0.72 1.05
N ALA A 64 -15.59 1.63 1.37
CA ALA A 64 -16.71 1.95 0.48
C ALA A 64 -16.22 2.63 -0.80
N ASP A 65 -15.25 3.54 -0.68
CA ASP A 65 -14.62 4.17 -1.84
C ASP A 65 -13.86 3.14 -2.68
N THR A 66 -13.12 2.22 -2.06
CA THR A 66 -12.42 1.13 -2.74
C THR A 66 -13.36 0.31 -3.63
N ILE A 67 -14.50 -0.12 -3.07
CA ILE A 67 -15.49 -0.90 -3.81
C ILE A 67 -16.08 -0.09 -4.97
N ARG A 68 -16.39 1.19 -4.76
CA ARG A 68 -16.87 2.09 -5.82
C ARG A 68 -15.84 2.21 -6.95
N GLU A 69 -14.60 2.55 -6.63
CA GLU A 69 -13.52 2.70 -7.60
C GLU A 69 -13.31 1.42 -8.41
N HIS A 70 -13.34 0.27 -7.74
CA HIS A 70 -13.22 -1.03 -8.40
C HIS A 70 -14.41 -1.32 -9.33
N SER A 71 -15.64 -1.02 -8.89
CA SER A 71 -16.85 -1.19 -9.70
C SER A 71 -16.89 -0.31 -10.96
N GLU A 72 -16.19 0.83 -10.93
CA GLU A 72 -16.03 1.75 -12.07
C GLU A 72 -14.85 1.35 -12.98
N GLY A 73 -14.27 0.17 -12.79
CA GLY A 73 -13.19 -0.36 -13.62
C GLY A 73 -11.82 0.28 -13.35
N ARG A 74 -11.64 0.94 -12.20
CA ARG A 74 -10.35 1.54 -11.81
C ARG A 74 -9.51 0.58 -10.99
N VAL A 75 -8.20 0.66 -11.19
CA VAL A 75 -7.22 -0.06 -10.37
C VAL A 75 -7.05 0.66 -9.05
N VAL A 76 -7.23 -0.06 -7.93
CA VAL A 76 -6.97 0.48 -6.59
C VAL A 76 -5.63 -0.05 -6.09
N ILE A 77 -4.72 0.86 -5.74
CA ILE A 77 -3.38 0.56 -5.22
C ILE A 77 -3.37 0.81 -3.73
N PHE A 78 -3.35 -0.24 -2.92
CA PHE A 78 -3.20 -0.12 -1.47
C PHE A 78 -1.74 0.14 -1.09
N SER A 79 -1.51 1.15 -0.26
CA SER A 79 -0.19 1.56 0.21
C SER A 79 -0.14 1.66 1.73
N ALA A 80 1.07 1.79 2.28
CA ALA A 80 1.36 1.79 3.72
C ALA A 80 0.93 0.50 4.47
N GLY A 81 0.81 -0.62 3.76
CA GLY A 81 0.49 -1.93 4.34
C GLY A 81 -0.80 -1.92 5.18
N THR A 82 -0.69 -2.37 6.44
CA THR A 82 -1.79 -2.34 7.42
C THR A 82 -1.84 -1.02 8.22
N GLY A 83 -0.90 -0.10 8.00
CA GLY A 83 -0.71 1.10 8.81
C GLY A 83 -0.09 0.84 10.18
N ASN A 84 0.25 -0.41 10.51
CA ASN A 84 0.74 -0.80 11.83
C ASN A 84 2.16 -1.38 11.74
N PRO A 85 3.07 -1.00 12.66
CA PRO A 85 4.38 -1.64 12.79
C PRO A 85 4.27 -3.14 13.07
N PHE A 86 5.36 -3.88 12.83
CA PHE A 86 5.49 -5.34 12.98
C PHE A 86 4.70 -6.20 11.98
N PHE A 87 3.88 -5.59 11.11
CA PHE A 87 3.20 -6.28 10.02
C PHE A 87 4.00 -6.23 8.72
N THR A 88 3.69 -7.17 7.82
CA THR A 88 4.29 -7.22 6.48
C THR A 88 3.27 -6.89 5.42
N THR A 89 3.74 -6.54 4.22
CA THR A 89 2.86 -6.33 3.05
C THR A 89 2.11 -7.62 2.66
N THR A 90 2.63 -8.82 2.98
CA THR A 90 1.88 -10.08 2.79
C THR A 90 0.66 -10.12 3.72
N SER A 91 0.83 -9.76 4.99
CA SER A 91 -0.30 -9.66 5.93
C SER A 91 -1.32 -8.63 5.44
N ALA A 92 -0.85 -7.47 4.96
CA ALA A 92 -1.72 -6.45 4.39
C ALA A 92 -2.49 -6.97 3.17
N ALA A 93 -1.85 -7.71 2.25
CA ALA A 93 -2.51 -8.27 1.08
C ALA A 93 -3.63 -9.25 1.47
N SER A 94 -3.41 -10.10 2.47
CA SER A 94 -4.46 -10.99 3.00
C SER A 94 -5.61 -10.19 3.63
N PHE A 95 -5.31 -9.19 4.45
CA PHE A 95 -6.33 -8.33 5.07
C PHE A 95 -7.16 -7.60 4.02
N ARG A 96 -6.51 -6.88 3.08
CA ARG A 96 -7.20 -6.14 2.02
C ARG A 96 -8.00 -7.06 1.10
N GLY A 97 -7.45 -8.24 0.77
CA GLY A 97 -8.14 -9.25 -0.05
C GLY A 97 -9.45 -9.69 0.58
N ILE A 98 -9.46 -9.95 1.90
CA ILE A 98 -10.69 -10.28 2.65
C ILE A 98 -11.66 -9.09 2.66
N GLU A 99 -11.18 -7.88 2.93
CA GLU A 99 -12.03 -6.68 2.97
C GLU A 99 -12.75 -6.43 1.64
N ILE A 100 -12.05 -6.56 0.52
CA ILE A 100 -12.65 -6.37 -0.81
C ILE A 100 -13.34 -7.62 -1.37
N LYS A 101 -13.37 -8.72 -0.61
CA LYS A 101 -13.89 -10.02 -1.03
C LYS A 101 -13.25 -10.54 -2.34
N ALA A 102 -11.94 -10.35 -2.47
CA ALA A 102 -11.18 -10.92 -3.57
C ALA A 102 -11.31 -12.45 -3.54
N LEU A 103 -11.47 -13.06 -4.71
CA LEU A 103 -11.52 -14.52 -4.84
C LEU A 103 -10.17 -15.15 -4.50
N GLU A 104 -9.09 -14.50 -4.94
CA GLU A 104 -7.73 -14.99 -4.77
C GLU A 104 -6.76 -13.83 -4.49
N VAL A 105 -5.67 -14.15 -3.79
CA VAL A 105 -4.54 -13.25 -3.59
C VAL A 105 -3.34 -13.82 -4.33
N LEU A 106 -2.93 -13.15 -5.40
CA LEU A 106 -1.78 -13.56 -6.21
C LEU A 106 -0.49 -13.08 -5.56
N LYS A 107 0.45 -14.00 -5.30
CA LYS A 107 1.77 -13.71 -4.76
C LYS A 107 2.85 -14.33 -5.65
N ALA A 108 3.81 -13.51 -6.06
CA ALA A 108 5.02 -13.92 -6.76
C ALA A 108 6.19 -14.05 -5.78
#